data_AF-A0A1I7U3P7-F1
#
_entry.id   AF-A0A1I7U3P7-F1
#
_cell.length_a   1.000
_cell.length_b   1.000
_cell.length_c   1.000
_cell.angle_alpha   90.00
_cell.angle_beta   90.00
_cell.angle_gamma   90.00
#
_symmetry.space_group_name_H-M   'P 1'
#
loop_
_entity.id
_entity.type
_entity.pdbx_description
1 polymer ?
#
loop_
_entity_poly.entity_id
_entity_poly.type
_entity_poly.pdbx_seq_one_letter_code
_entity_poly.pdbx_strand_id
1 'polypeptide(L)'
;MNRYYGMQEMYEAKQDGSEEWNMPKERDPFYEPPDSPVFIASSVVFLQSLAYLIDVEEQFPIVDLSGQEIGLLTVGLSPCSTTGKELRGEYVENPNQLVGKNIAFKVKVISAVGLPRRILKSNCKYRFFGSKKMTTTPTVSGNTPSYGHEETFQFKPVTKEVADYLANSNLYITFWGTQRPRGSASRKNSVSTIGSGSGGVRDGPNRTKRVEKMVQHAKSADNRNISVKALETVLKGVDDNENRKTRKQSMKKAGSTTTKSRSGSKKPKAAK
;
A
#
# COMPACT_ATOMS: atom_id res chain seq x y z
N MET A 1 -39.16 -6.87 6.09
CA MET A 1 -39.47 -5.42 6.22
C MET A 1 -38.33 -4.63 5.59
N ASN A 2 -38.59 -3.63 4.75
CA ASN A 2 -37.54 -2.69 4.34
C ASN A 2 -37.21 -1.78 5.54
N ARG A 3 -35.92 -1.57 5.87
CA ARG A 3 -35.49 -0.69 6.98
C ARG A 3 -36.13 0.70 6.88
N TYR A 4 -36.34 1.19 5.65
CA TYR A 4 -37.01 2.47 5.40
C TYR A 4 -38.41 2.57 6.02
N TYR A 5 -39.27 1.59 5.73
CA TYR A 5 -40.65 1.60 6.25
C TYR A 5 -40.68 1.44 7.78
N GLY A 6 -39.79 0.63 8.34
CA GLY A 6 -39.69 0.50 9.79
C GLY A 6 -39.26 1.82 10.46
N MET A 7 -38.31 2.56 9.86
CA MET A 7 -37.91 3.87 10.39
C MET A 7 -39.06 4.89 10.34
N GLN A 8 -39.86 4.86 9.27
CA GLN A 8 -41.00 5.75 9.10
C GLN A 8 -42.11 5.47 10.12
N GLU A 9 -42.48 4.21 10.30
CA GLU A 9 -43.48 3.76 11.28
C GLU A 9 -43.09 4.17 12.71
N MET A 10 -41.81 3.99 13.07
CA MET A 10 -41.25 4.45 14.35
C MET A 10 -41.31 5.98 14.53
N TYR A 11 -41.13 6.74 13.45
CA TYR A 11 -41.22 8.19 13.49
C TYR A 11 -42.65 8.67 13.70
N GLU A 12 -43.62 8.08 12.98
CA GLU A 12 -45.05 8.36 13.09
C GLU A 12 -45.57 8.00 14.49
N ALA A 13 -45.24 6.80 14.99
CA ALA A 13 -45.55 6.35 16.34
C ALA A 13 -45.06 7.34 17.42
N LYS A 14 -43.84 7.85 17.26
CA LYS A 14 -43.28 8.88 18.15
C LYS A 14 -44.02 10.22 18.04
N GLN A 15 -44.48 10.62 16.85
CA GLN A 15 -45.28 11.85 16.67
C GLN A 15 -46.67 11.73 17.31
N ASP A 16 -47.28 10.55 17.22
CA ASP A 16 -48.59 10.25 17.80
C ASP A 16 -48.54 10.03 19.32
N GLY A 17 -47.35 10.08 19.92
CA GLY A 17 -47.15 9.96 21.36
C GLY A 17 -47.30 8.53 21.89
N SER A 18 -47.16 7.51 21.03
CA SER A 18 -47.20 6.12 21.48
C SER A 18 -45.88 5.73 22.19
N GLU A 19 -45.99 4.95 23.26
CA GLU A 19 -44.83 4.43 24.00
C GLU A 19 -44.16 3.23 23.30
N GLU A 20 -44.68 2.80 22.14
CA GLU A 20 -44.26 1.61 21.41
C GLU A 20 -42.94 1.79 20.64
N TRP A 21 -42.14 2.79 21.00
CA TRP A 21 -40.84 3.11 20.39
C TRP A 21 -39.72 2.14 20.83
N ASN A 22 -39.86 1.49 22.00
CA ASN A 22 -38.82 0.61 22.55
C ASN A 22 -39.03 -0.83 22.08
N MET A 23 -38.62 -1.08 20.84
CA MET A 23 -38.78 -2.37 20.17
C MET A 23 -37.55 -3.29 20.35
N PRO A 24 -37.71 -4.62 20.26
CA PRO A 24 -36.58 -5.56 20.27
C PRO A 24 -35.59 -5.27 19.13
N LYS A 25 -34.31 -5.56 19.35
CA LYS A 25 -33.20 -5.32 18.39
C LYS A 25 -33.44 -5.93 17.00
N GLU A 26 -34.17 -7.04 16.94
CA GLU A 26 -34.48 -7.76 15.70
C GLU A 26 -35.51 -7.01 14.84
N ARG A 27 -36.36 -6.19 15.47
CA ARG A 27 -37.34 -5.36 14.79
C ARG A 27 -36.88 -3.91 14.64
N ASP A 28 -35.94 -3.47 15.48
CA ASP A 28 -35.41 -2.11 15.45
C ASP A 28 -34.74 -1.77 14.11
N PRO A 29 -35.33 -0.86 13.30
CA PRO A 29 -34.78 -0.50 12.00
C PRO A 29 -33.50 0.34 12.11
N PHE A 30 -33.18 0.88 13.30
CA PHE A 30 -31.96 1.62 13.61
C PHE A 30 -30.86 0.75 14.20
N TYR A 31 -31.18 -0.50 14.62
CA TYR A 31 -30.18 -1.42 15.14
C TYR A 31 -29.37 -2.05 14.01
N GLU A 32 -28.04 -1.88 14.10
CA GLU A 32 -27.08 -2.53 13.22
C GLU A 32 -26.15 -3.44 14.04
N PRO A 33 -26.15 -4.76 13.78
CA PRO A 33 -25.26 -5.68 14.48
C PRO A 33 -23.78 -5.26 14.32
N PRO A 34 -22.94 -5.31 15.37
CA PRO A 34 -21.53 -4.92 15.29
C PRO A 34 -20.69 -5.75 14.32
N ASP A 35 -21.14 -6.96 13.99
CA ASP A 35 -20.57 -7.88 13.03
C ASP A 35 -21.05 -7.65 11.59
N SER A 36 -21.95 -6.70 11.38
CA SER A 36 -22.34 -6.29 10.03
C SER A 36 -21.16 -5.70 9.26
N PRO A 37 -20.93 -6.11 8.01
CA PRO A 37 -19.85 -5.57 7.20
C PRO A 37 -20.24 -4.19 6.68
N VAL A 38 -19.43 -3.18 7.02
CA VAL A 38 -19.54 -1.82 6.51
C VAL A 38 -18.55 -1.59 5.38
N PHE A 39 -18.89 -0.68 4.47
CA PHE A 39 -17.92 -0.13 3.53
C PHE A 39 -16.90 0.72 4.29
N ILE A 40 -15.61 0.53 3.98
CA ILE A 40 -14.51 1.25 4.64
C ILE A 40 -13.94 2.30 3.69
N ALA A 41 -13.51 1.85 2.51
CA ALA A 41 -12.73 2.64 1.56
C ALA A 41 -12.65 1.91 0.21
N SER A 42 -12.02 2.54 -0.77
CA SER A 42 -11.71 1.96 -2.07
C SER A 42 -10.29 2.27 -2.50
N SER A 43 -9.73 1.44 -3.36
CA SER A 43 -8.47 1.67 -4.05
C SER A 43 -8.65 1.43 -5.54
N VAL A 44 -7.97 2.25 -6.35
CA VAL A 44 -8.04 2.20 -7.82
C VAL A 44 -6.70 1.67 -8.32
N VAL A 45 -6.74 0.54 -9.00
CA VAL A 45 -5.56 -0.15 -9.54
C VAL A 45 -5.54 0.03 -11.05
N PHE A 46 -4.42 0.54 -11.58
CA PHE A 46 -4.26 0.73 -13.03
C PHE A 46 -3.97 -0.60 -13.72
N LEU A 47 -4.75 -0.93 -14.75
CA LEU A 47 -4.60 -2.20 -15.49
C LEU A 47 -3.70 -2.09 -16.72
N GLN A 48 -3.27 -0.87 -17.06
CA GLN A 48 -2.56 -0.57 -18.30
C GLN A 48 -1.31 -1.45 -18.49
N SER A 49 -0.58 -1.78 -17.42
CA SER A 49 0.60 -2.67 -17.48
C SER A 49 0.26 -4.04 -18.10
N LEU A 50 -0.90 -4.62 -17.78
CA LEU A 50 -1.34 -5.90 -18.32
C LEU A 50 -1.65 -5.84 -19.82
N ALA A 51 -2.06 -4.68 -20.35
CA ALA A 51 -2.30 -4.49 -21.78
C ALA A 51 -1.01 -4.64 -22.60
N TYR A 52 0.15 -4.42 -21.98
CA TYR A 52 1.48 -4.58 -22.58
C TYR A 52 2.19 -5.87 -22.15
N LEU A 53 1.50 -6.77 -21.44
CA LEU A 53 2.06 -7.97 -20.81
C LEU A 53 3.21 -7.69 -19.81
N ILE A 54 3.15 -6.55 -19.14
CA ILE A 54 4.11 -6.21 -18.09
C ILE A 54 3.54 -6.66 -16.75
N ASP A 55 4.32 -7.44 -15.99
CA ASP A 55 4.03 -7.74 -14.60
C ASP A 55 4.38 -6.56 -13.69
N VAL A 56 3.51 -6.30 -12.72
CA VAL A 56 3.63 -5.19 -11.78
C VAL A 56 3.30 -5.67 -10.38
N GLU A 57 4.08 -5.23 -9.40
CA GLU A 57 3.73 -5.31 -7.99
C GLU A 57 3.92 -3.93 -7.37
N GLU A 58 2.81 -3.26 -7.06
CA GLU A 58 2.80 -1.85 -6.67
C GLU A 58 1.87 -1.60 -5.49
N GLN A 59 2.06 -0.44 -4.86
CA GLN A 59 1.23 0.04 -3.75
C GLN A 59 0.27 1.13 -4.25
N PHE A 60 -1.01 0.96 -3.96
CA PHE A 60 -2.08 1.87 -4.36
C PHE A 60 -2.72 2.53 -3.14
N PRO A 61 -3.04 3.83 -3.20
CA PRO A 61 -3.68 4.52 -2.09
C PRO A 61 -5.06 3.94 -1.81
N ILE A 62 -5.37 3.82 -0.53
CA ILE A 62 -6.69 3.46 -0.01
C ILE A 62 -7.37 4.76 0.37
N VAL A 63 -8.47 5.09 -0.32
CA VAL A 63 -9.18 6.35 -0.18
C VAL A 63 -10.55 6.10 0.43
N ASP A 64 -10.88 6.82 1.49
CA ASP A 64 -12.18 6.71 2.16
C ASP A 64 -13.28 7.51 1.43
N LEU A 65 -14.51 7.45 1.95
CA LEU A 65 -15.65 8.18 1.38
C LEU A 65 -15.49 9.70 1.38
N SER A 66 -14.61 10.25 2.23
CA SER A 66 -14.32 11.68 2.29
C SER A 66 -13.21 12.11 1.32
N GLY A 67 -12.64 11.16 0.57
CA GLY A 67 -11.51 11.42 -0.33
C GLY A 67 -10.17 11.46 0.38
N GLN A 68 -10.09 11.09 1.67
CA GLN A 68 -8.83 11.05 2.40
C GLN A 68 -8.12 9.72 2.18
N GLU A 69 -6.81 9.79 1.94
CA GLU A 69 -5.95 8.62 1.93
C GLU A 69 -5.75 8.11 3.36
N ILE A 70 -6.19 6.89 3.61
CA ILE A 70 -6.13 6.24 4.92
C ILE A 70 -5.06 5.13 4.98
N GLY A 71 -4.44 4.78 3.86
CA GLY A 71 -3.48 3.68 3.82
C GLY A 71 -3.06 3.29 2.41
N LEU A 72 -2.34 2.18 2.30
CA LEU A 72 -1.81 1.64 1.05
C LEU A 72 -2.19 0.17 0.89
N LEU A 73 -2.59 -0.22 -0.33
CA LEU A 73 -2.88 -1.60 -0.73
C LEU A 73 -1.78 -2.09 -1.67
N THR A 74 -1.15 -3.21 -1.34
CA THR A 74 -0.17 -3.86 -2.21
C THR A 74 -0.89 -4.85 -3.13
N VAL A 75 -0.79 -4.63 -4.44
CA VAL A 75 -1.42 -5.46 -5.48
C VAL A 75 -0.38 -5.90 -6.50
N GLY A 76 -0.43 -7.18 -6.83
CA GLY A 76 0.34 -7.76 -7.94
C GLY A 76 -0.57 -8.03 -9.14
N LEU A 77 -0.13 -7.66 -10.32
CA LEU A 77 -0.75 -7.95 -11.61
C LEU A 77 0.26 -8.72 -12.47
N SER A 78 -0.14 -9.85 -13.05
CA SER A 78 0.78 -10.62 -13.89
C SER A 78 0.06 -11.27 -15.07
N PRO A 79 0.58 -11.15 -16.30
CA PRO A 79 0.12 -11.97 -17.41
C PRO A 79 0.54 -13.43 -17.20
N CYS A 80 -0.31 -14.35 -17.61
CA CYS A 80 -0.16 -15.78 -17.44
C CYS A 80 -0.55 -16.51 -18.73
N SER A 81 0.07 -17.66 -18.95
CA SER A 81 -0.44 -18.63 -19.92
C SER A 81 -1.79 -19.18 -19.43
N THR A 82 -2.57 -19.76 -20.34
CA THR A 82 -3.81 -20.45 -19.98
C THR A 82 -3.62 -21.65 -19.05
N THR A 83 -2.39 -22.12 -18.89
CA THR A 83 -1.99 -23.15 -17.91
C THR A 83 -1.69 -22.59 -16.52
N GLY A 84 -1.72 -21.26 -16.34
CA GLY A 84 -1.46 -20.57 -15.07
C GLY A 84 0.01 -20.21 -14.83
N LYS A 85 0.92 -20.53 -15.76
CA LYS A 85 2.33 -20.14 -15.69
C LYS A 85 2.49 -18.65 -16.01
N GLU A 86 3.16 -17.90 -15.14
CA GLU A 86 3.47 -16.48 -15.38
C GLU A 86 4.31 -16.30 -16.65
N LEU A 87 3.90 -15.35 -17.50
CA LEU A 87 4.65 -14.95 -18.69
C LEU A 87 5.62 -13.85 -18.25
N ARG A 88 6.91 -14.15 -18.16
CA ARG A 88 7.94 -13.19 -17.75
C ARG A 88 8.80 -12.80 -18.93
N GLY A 89 8.98 -11.49 -19.14
CA GLY A 89 9.84 -10.94 -20.19
C GLY A 89 9.21 -10.92 -21.60
N GLU A 90 7.98 -11.40 -21.75
CA GLU A 90 7.19 -11.22 -22.96
C GLU A 90 6.43 -9.89 -22.86
N TYR A 91 6.55 -9.03 -23.86
CA TYR A 91 5.79 -7.78 -23.94
C TYR A 91 5.25 -7.56 -25.34
N VAL A 92 4.23 -6.73 -25.46
CA VAL A 92 3.70 -6.26 -26.75
C VAL A 92 3.84 -4.75 -26.84
N GLU A 93 4.08 -4.20 -28.03
CA GLU A 93 4.15 -2.75 -28.22
C GLU A 93 2.76 -2.10 -28.30
N ASN A 94 1.76 -2.87 -28.74
CA ASN A 94 0.40 -2.39 -28.92
C ASN A 94 -0.61 -3.38 -28.30
N PRO A 95 -1.53 -2.94 -27.43
CA PRO A 95 -2.54 -3.80 -26.81
C PRO A 95 -3.39 -4.60 -27.80
N ASN A 96 -3.58 -4.10 -29.03
CA ASN A 96 -4.33 -4.82 -30.06
C ASN A 96 -3.67 -6.15 -30.47
N GLN A 97 -2.36 -6.31 -30.23
CA GLN A 97 -1.66 -7.57 -30.50
C GLN A 97 -2.03 -8.70 -29.53
N LEU A 98 -2.79 -8.40 -28.47
CA LEU A 98 -3.36 -9.40 -27.58
C LEU A 98 -4.58 -10.09 -28.20
N VAL A 99 -5.32 -9.40 -29.08
CA VAL A 99 -6.58 -9.89 -29.64
C VAL A 99 -6.34 -11.16 -30.43
N GLY A 100 -7.16 -12.19 -30.19
CA GLY A 100 -7.04 -13.49 -30.84
C GLY A 100 -6.06 -14.45 -30.13
N LYS A 101 -5.23 -13.98 -29.18
CA LYS A 101 -4.35 -14.84 -28.39
C LYS A 101 -5.08 -15.45 -27.20
N ASN A 102 -4.60 -16.61 -26.74
CA ASN A 102 -5.08 -17.28 -25.54
C ASN A 102 -4.20 -16.90 -24.36
N ILE A 103 -4.66 -15.97 -23.53
CA ILE A 103 -3.88 -15.40 -22.42
C ILE A 103 -4.76 -15.38 -21.17
N ALA A 104 -4.12 -15.54 -20.02
CA ALA A 104 -4.75 -15.35 -18.72
C ALA A 104 -4.10 -14.17 -18.00
N PHE A 105 -4.85 -13.55 -17.09
CA PHE A 105 -4.36 -12.46 -16.25
C PHE A 105 -4.60 -12.79 -14.80
N LYS A 106 -3.59 -12.58 -13.97
CA LYS A 106 -3.62 -12.90 -12.55
C LYS A 106 -3.64 -11.61 -11.75
N VAL A 107 -4.56 -11.55 -10.79
CA VAL A 107 -4.69 -10.45 -9.83
C VAL A 107 -4.37 -10.99 -8.44
N LYS A 108 -3.36 -10.41 -7.79
CA LYS A 108 -2.92 -10.75 -6.43
C LYS A 108 -3.23 -9.58 -5.51
N VAL A 109 -4.13 -9.77 -4.54
CA VAL A 109 -4.36 -8.82 -3.45
C VAL A 109 -3.51 -9.28 -2.27
N ILE A 110 -2.35 -8.66 -2.10
CA ILE A 110 -1.29 -9.16 -1.21
C ILE A 110 -1.58 -8.74 0.23
N SER A 111 -1.57 -7.43 0.50
CA SER A 111 -1.72 -6.87 1.84
C SER A 111 -2.20 -5.43 1.80
N ALA A 112 -2.72 -4.93 2.92
CA ALA A 112 -2.96 -3.51 3.12
C ALA A 112 -2.24 -3.03 4.39
N VAL A 113 -1.92 -1.74 4.43
CA VAL A 113 -1.36 -1.05 5.60
C VAL A 113 -2.10 0.25 5.84
N GLY A 114 -2.19 0.68 7.09
CA GLY A 114 -2.73 1.99 7.46
C GLY A 114 -4.23 2.02 7.80
N LEU A 115 -4.96 0.90 7.64
CA LEU A 115 -6.40 0.89 7.90
C LEU A 115 -6.75 1.45 9.31
N PRO A 116 -7.85 2.21 9.47
CA PRO A 116 -8.19 2.83 10.73
C PRO A 116 -8.30 1.80 11.86
N ARG A 117 -7.75 2.12 13.05
CA ARG A 117 -7.74 1.23 14.23
C ARG A 117 -9.12 0.77 14.71
N ARG A 118 -10.18 1.47 14.29
CA ARG A 118 -11.58 1.10 14.55
C ARG A 118 -12.02 -0.13 13.75
N ILE A 119 -11.36 -0.44 12.64
CA ILE A 119 -11.63 -1.64 11.85
C ILE A 119 -11.06 -2.85 12.57
N LEU A 120 -11.90 -3.84 12.84
CA LEU A 120 -11.52 -5.08 13.51
C LEU A 120 -11.09 -6.13 12.49
N LYS A 121 -11.94 -6.36 11.49
CA LYS A 121 -11.73 -7.29 10.38
C LYS A 121 -12.02 -6.60 9.07
N SER A 122 -11.29 -6.95 8.02
CA SER A 122 -11.51 -6.44 6.67
C SER A 122 -11.36 -7.53 5.62
N ASN A 123 -12.02 -7.33 4.48
CA ASN A 123 -11.79 -8.04 3.23
C ASN A 123 -11.86 -7.04 2.06
N CYS A 124 -11.33 -7.45 0.92
CA CYS A 124 -11.40 -6.72 -0.32
C CYS A 124 -12.39 -7.38 -1.27
N LYS A 125 -13.09 -6.58 -2.07
CA LYS A 125 -14.01 -7.01 -3.11
C LYS A 125 -13.72 -6.30 -4.41
N TYR A 126 -13.65 -7.04 -5.50
CA TYR A 126 -13.40 -6.50 -6.83
C TYR A 126 -14.04 -7.36 -7.91
N ARG A 127 -14.26 -6.78 -9.08
CA ARG A 127 -14.80 -7.50 -10.24
C ARG A 127 -13.93 -7.23 -11.45
N PHE A 128 -13.33 -8.27 -11.97
CA PHE A 128 -12.55 -8.21 -13.20
C PHE A 128 -13.45 -8.36 -14.43
N PHE A 129 -12.94 -8.01 -15.60
CA PHE A 129 -13.70 -8.03 -16.85
C PHE A 129 -14.37 -9.39 -17.11
N GLY A 130 -15.62 -9.37 -17.57
CA GLY A 130 -16.42 -10.57 -17.87
C GLY A 130 -16.84 -11.40 -16.65
N SER A 131 -16.39 -11.06 -15.44
CA SER A 131 -16.72 -11.82 -14.23
C SER A 131 -18.16 -11.52 -13.78
N LYS A 132 -19.01 -12.56 -13.74
CA LYS A 132 -20.40 -12.42 -13.26
C LYS A 132 -20.48 -12.17 -11.75
N LYS A 133 -19.56 -12.76 -10.99
CA LYS A 133 -19.51 -12.69 -9.53
C LYS A 133 -18.41 -11.72 -9.08
N MET A 134 -18.66 -11.08 -7.93
CA MET A 134 -17.65 -10.27 -7.24
C MET A 134 -16.64 -11.20 -6.57
N THR A 135 -15.36 -11.03 -6.87
CA THR A 135 -14.29 -11.73 -6.17
C THR A 135 -14.09 -11.11 -4.79
N THR A 136 -14.02 -11.94 -3.76
CA THR A 136 -13.88 -11.50 -2.36
C THR A 136 -12.69 -12.20 -1.72
N THR A 137 -11.80 -11.44 -1.09
CA THR A 137 -10.65 -11.99 -0.38
C THR A 137 -11.06 -12.61 0.96
N PRO A 138 -10.18 -13.41 1.58
CA PRO A 138 -10.36 -13.81 2.98
C PRO A 138 -10.54 -12.59 3.89
N THR A 139 -11.32 -12.78 4.96
CA THR A 139 -11.53 -11.75 5.98
C THR A 139 -10.42 -11.84 7.03
N VAL A 140 -9.63 -10.78 7.15
CA VAL A 140 -8.40 -10.73 7.97
C VAL A 140 -8.55 -9.66 9.05
N SER A 141 -8.05 -9.96 10.25
CA SER A 141 -8.11 -9.03 11.39
C SER A 141 -6.92 -8.07 11.40
N GLY A 142 -7.13 -6.86 11.93
CA GLY A 142 -6.07 -5.88 12.15
C GLY A 142 -6.06 -4.72 11.16
N ASN A 143 -5.17 -3.76 11.42
CA ASN A 143 -4.99 -2.54 10.61
C ASN A 143 -3.96 -2.70 9.47
N THR A 144 -3.19 -3.79 9.48
CA THR A 144 -2.24 -4.16 8.42
C THR A 144 -2.49 -5.60 7.95
N PRO A 145 -3.67 -5.87 7.35
CA PRO A 145 -4.06 -7.23 6.98
C PRO A 145 -3.21 -7.76 5.81
N SER A 146 -2.80 -9.02 5.91
CA SER A 146 -2.24 -9.80 4.79
C SER A 146 -3.32 -10.68 4.22
N TYR A 147 -3.83 -10.35 3.03
CA TYR A 147 -4.92 -11.09 2.39
C TYR A 147 -4.42 -12.32 1.64
N GLY A 148 -3.21 -12.25 1.04
CA GLY A 148 -2.60 -13.35 0.30
C GLY A 148 -3.52 -13.99 -0.74
N HIS A 149 -4.39 -13.18 -1.36
CA HIS A 149 -5.40 -13.67 -2.29
C HIS A 149 -4.90 -13.56 -3.72
N GLU A 150 -5.15 -14.60 -4.52
CA GLU A 150 -4.80 -14.66 -5.93
C GLU A 150 -5.99 -15.23 -6.71
N GLU A 151 -6.33 -14.59 -7.83
CA GLU A 151 -7.34 -15.05 -8.77
C GLU A 151 -6.81 -14.93 -10.20
N THR A 152 -7.12 -15.91 -11.06
CA THR A 152 -6.68 -15.94 -12.46
C THR A 152 -7.87 -15.91 -13.41
N PHE A 153 -7.87 -14.96 -14.34
CA PHE A 153 -8.91 -14.73 -15.33
C PHE A 153 -8.41 -15.16 -16.72
N GLN A 154 -9.01 -16.20 -17.29
CA GLN A 154 -8.58 -16.76 -18.58
C GLN A 154 -9.43 -16.22 -19.74
N PHE A 155 -8.78 -15.88 -20.84
CA PHE A 155 -9.43 -15.42 -22.07
C PHE A 155 -8.96 -16.27 -23.26
N LYS A 156 -9.93 -16.93 -23.91
CA LYS A 156 -9.70 -17.89 -25.01
C LYS A 156 -10.72 -17.70 -26.13
N PRO A 157 -10.47 -16.81 -27.11
CA PRO A 157 -9.36 -15.86 -27.20
C PRO A 157 -9.61 -14.56 -26.42
N VAL A 158 -8.58 -13.74 -26.27
CA VAL A 158 -8.71 -12.34 -25.86
C VAL A 158 -9.49 -11.57 -26.93
N THR A 159 -10.57 -10.91 -26.53
CA THR A 159 -11.37 -10.05 -27.42
C THR A 159 -10.83 -8.64 -27.43
N LYS A 160 -11.25 -7.83 -28.43
CA LYS A 160 -10.90 -6.41 -28.48
C LYS A 160 -11.37 -5.66 -27.22
N GLU A 161 -12.56 -5.98 -26.72
CA GLU A 161 -13.09 -5.39 -25.49
C GLU A 161 -12.20 -5.65 -24.26
N VAL A 162 -11.61 -6.85 -24.16
CA VAL A 162 -10.66 -7.17 -23.08
C VAL A 162 -9.39 -6.34 -23.23
N ALA A 163 -8.84 -6.24 -24.44
CA ALA A 163 -7.65 -5.42 -24.69
C ALA A 163 -7.91 -3.92 -24.38
N ASP A 164 -9.06 -3.40 -24.80
CA ASP A 164 -9.48 -2.02 -24.54
C ASP A 164 -9.73 -1.78 -23.04
N TYR A 165 -10.31 -2.76 -22.33
CA TYR A 165 -10.49 -2.72 -20.88
C TYR A 165 -9.14 -2.65 -20.16
N LEU A 166 -8.18 -3.52 -20.52
CA LEU A 166 -6.86 -3.50 -19.90
C LEU A 166 -6.13 -2.17 -20.15
N ALA A 167 -6.24 -1.61 -21.36
CA ALA A 167 -5.53 -0.40 -21.74
C ALA A 167 -6.10 0.87 -21.11
N ASN A 168 -7.43 0.96 -20.95
CA ASN A 168 -8.12 2.22 -20.63
C ASN A 168 -8.92 2.20 -19.33
N SER A 169 -9.13 1.03 -18.71
CA SER A 169 -9.91 0.91 -17.48
C SER A 169 -9.04 0.64 -16.27
N ASN A 170 -9.64 0.86 -15.09
CA ASN A 170 -9.02 0.56 -13.80
C ASN A 170 -9.79 -0.54 -13.08
N LEU A 171 -9.09 -1.28 -12.24
CA LEU A 171 -9.72 -2.21 -11.33
C LEU A 171 -10.04 -1.50 -10.01
N TYR A 172 -11.33 -1.45 -9.69
CA TYR A 172 -11.82 -0.91 -8.44
C TYR A 172 -11.85 -1.99 -7.37
N ILE A 173 -11.05 -1.82 -6.32
CA ILE A 173 -11.00 -2.70 -5.17
C ILE A 173 -11.66 -1.98 -3.99
N THR A 174 -12.73 -2.55 -3.45
CA THR A 174 -13.46 -2.00 -2.31
C THR A 174 -13.15 -2.75 -1.03
N PHE A 175 -12.97 -2.02 0.06
CA PHE A 175 -12.71 -2.55 1.39
C PHE A 175 -14.00 -2.61 2.18
N TRP A 176 -14.28 -3.78 2.74
CA TRP A 176 -15.43 -4.03 3.60
C TRP A 176 -14.96 -4.67 4.89
N GLY A 177 -15.68 -4.44 5.98
CA GLY A 177 -15.24 -5.01 7.25
C GLY A 177 -16.12 -4.66 8.42
N THR A 178 -15.77 -5.19 9.58
CA THR A 178 -16.50 -4.93 10.83
C THR A 178 -15.75 -3.92 11.68
N GLN A 179 -16.49 -3.12 12.43
CA GLN A 179 -15.92 -2.12 13.33
C GLN A 179 -15.88 -2.65 14.76
N ARG A 180 -14.92 -2.14 15.55
CA ARG A 180 -14.91 -2.37 16.99
C ARG A 180 -16.16 -1.74 17.62
N PRO A 181 -16.88 -2.45 18.50
CA PRO A 181 -17.97 -1.86 19.26
C PRO A 181 -17.47 -0.62 20.02
N ARG A 182 -18.17 0.50 19.87
CA ARG A 182 -17.92 1.69 20.71
C ARG A 182 -18.26 1.32 22.15
N GLY A 183 -17.23 1.08 22.96
CA GLY A 183 -17.38 0.64 24.37
C GLY A 183 -16.34 -0.40 24.80
N SER A 184 -15.65 -1.07 23.86
CA SER A 184 -14.61 -2.06 24.21
C SER A 184 -13.25 -1.45 24.55
N ALA A 185 -13.14 -0.13 24.55
CA ALA A 185 -12.11 0.52 25.34
C ALA A 185 -12.56 0.36 26.80
N SER A 186 -12.08 -0.70 27.46
CA SER A 186 -11.88 -0.65 28.90
C SER A 186 -11.04 0.60 29.15
N ARG A 187 -11.71 1.72 29.42
CA ARG A 187 -11.13 2.79 30.21
C ARG A 187 -10.82 2.10 31.53
N LYS A 188 -9.59 1.60 31.69
CA LYS A 188 -8.98 1.45 33.01
C LYS A 188 -8.75 2.86 33.55
N ASN A 189 -9.84 3.61 33.73
CA ASN A 189 -9.85 4.71 34.66
C ASN A 189 -9.94 4.00 36.02
N SER A 190 -8.79 3.86 36.67
CA SER A 190 -8.79 3.67 38.12
C SER A 190 -9.59 4.83 38.68
N VAL A 191 -10.80 4.53 39.15
CA VAL A 191 -11.55 5.39 40.04
C VAL A 191 -10.70 5.49 41.30
N SER A 192 -9.88 6.53 41.41
CA SER A 192 -9.40 6.98 42.70
C SER A 192 -10.50 7.83 43.29
N THR A 193 -11.18 7.26 44.28
CA THR A 193 -12.10 7.93 45.20
C THR A 193 -11.59 9.33 45.55
N ILE A 194 -12.38 10.35 45.23
CA ILE A 194 -12.16 11.72 45.71
C ILE A 194 -12.50 11.70 47.20
N GLY A 195 -11.46 11.53 48.02
CA GLY A 195 -11.48 11.81 49.45
C GLY A 195 -11.02 13.24 49.69
N SER A 196 -11.92 14.05 50.22
CA SER A 196 -11.68 15.35 50.84
C SER A 196 -10.56 15.29 51.89
N GLY A 197 -9.58 16.21 51.84
CA GLY A 197 -8.61 16.38 52.91
C GLY A 197 -7.31 17.09 52.51
N SER A 198 -7.10 18.24 53.12
CA SER A 198 -5.91 19.10 53.15
C SER A 198 -4.54 18.42 53.29
N GLY A 199 -3.53 18.98 52.61
CA GLY A 199 -2.18 19.19 53.13
C GLY A 199 -1.21 17.99 53.16
N GLY A 200 -0.13 18.08 52.38
CA GLY A 200 1.11 17.33 52.62
C GLY A 200 1.77 16.73 51.37
N VAL A 201 2.83 17.37 50.87
CA VAL A 201 3.76 16.77 49.89
C VAL A 201 4.51 15.65 50.58
N ARG A 202 4.22 14.39 50.25
CA ARG A 202 5.03 13.23 50.64
C ARG A 202 5.75 12.69 49.41
N ASP A 203 7.06 12.92 49.37
CA ASP A 203 7.98 12.39 48.38
C ASP A 203 8.16 10.88 48.60
N GLY A 204 7.95 10.09 47.55
CA GLY A 204 7.94 8.62 47.61
C GLY A 204 9.01 8.02 46.69
N PRO A 205 9.72 6.95 47.11
CA PRO A 205 10.93 6.41 46.47
C PRO A 205 10.70 5.75 45.09
N ASN A 206 9.52 5.90 44.49
CA ASN A 206 9.11 5.21 43.27
C ASN A 206 9.21 6.07 42.01
N ARG A 207 9.42 7.39 42.15
CA ARG A 207 9.55 8.32 41.02
C ARG A 207 10.96 8.32 40.44
N THR A 208 11.98 8.26 41.30
CA THR A 208 13.40 8.18 40.91
C THR A 208 13.71 6.91 40.12
N LYS A 209 13.24 5.75 40.59
CA LYS A 209 13.39 4.46 39.87
C LYS A 209 12.73 4.44 38.49
N ARG A 210 11.62 5.16 38.34
CA ARG A 210 10.88 5.26 37.07
C ARG A 210 11.59 6.17 36.07
N VAL A 211 12.17 7.27 36.57
CA VAL A 211 13.01 8.18 35.78
C VAL A 211 14.31 7.49 35.36
N GLU A 212 14.98 6.75 36.25
CA GLU A 212 16.17 5.96 35.92
C GLU A 212 15.89 4.91 34.83
N LYS A 213 14.75 4.21 34.90
CA LYS A 213 14.33 3.26 33.86
C LYS A 213 14.07 3.95 32.52
N MET A 214 13.45 5.13 32.52
CA MET A 214 13.21 5.90 31.30
C MET A 214 14.51 6.42 30.69
N VAL A 215 15.47 6.86 31.51
CA VAL A 215 16.79 7.34 31.07
C VAL A 215 17.64 6.18 30.53
N GLN A 216 17.61 5.00 31.14
CA GLN A 216 18.29 3.81 30.60
C GLN A 216 17.69 3.38 29.26
N HIS A 217 16.35 3.39 29.14
CA HIS A 217 15.68 3.03 27.89
C HIS A 217 15.93 4.05 26.77
N ALA A 218 16.08 5.34 27.10
CA ALA A 218 16.49 6.38 26.16
C ALA A 218 17.95 6.20 25.70
N LYS A 219 18.88 5.91 26.63
CA LYS A 219 20.30 5.64 26.32
C LYS A 219 20.49 4.37 25.47
N SER A 220 19.63 3.37 25.61
CA SER A 220 19.64 2.17 24.76
C SER A 220 19.01 2.40 23.38
N ALA A 221 18.18 3.43 23.21
CA ALA A 221 17.53 3.78 21.95
C ALA A 221 18.44 4.62 21.02
N ASP A 222 19.36 5.41 21.57
CA ASP A 222 20.30 6.22 20.78
C ASP A 222 21.33 5.38 19.98
N ASN A 223 21.50 4.09 20.31
CA ASN A 223 22.39 3.18 19.58
C ASN A 223 21.74 2.44 18.40
N ARG A 224 20.60 2.93 17.87
CA ARG A 224 19.96 2.39 16.64
C ARG A 224 19.71 3.42 15.54
N ASN A 225 20.43 4.55 15.54
CA ASN A 225 20.45 5.50 14.42
C ASN A 225 21.70 5.37 13.54
N ILE A 226 22.03 4.14 13.15
CA ILE A 226 22.80 3.85 11.94
C ILE A 226 21.74 3.65 10.85
N SER A 227 21.29 4.69 10.15
CA SER A 227 21.96 5.13 8.93
C SER A 227 21.28 6.43 8.43
N VAL A 228 21.75 7.57 8.89
CA VAL A 228 21.57 8.86 8.16
C VAL A 228 22.96 9.44 7.89
N LYS A 229 23.87 9.41 8.87
CA LYS A 229 25.29 9.73 8.69
C LYS A 229 26.04 8.81 7.72
N ALA A 230 25.69 7.52 7.67
CA ALA A 230 26.27 6.59 6.71
C ALA A 230 25.78 6.86 5.28
N LEU A 231 24.50 7.24 5.12
CA LEU A 231 23.93 7.67 3.82
C LEU A 231 24.50 9.02 3.37
N GLU A 232 24.69 9.99 4.26
CA GLU A 232 25.34 11.29 3.94
C GLU A 232 26.80 11.13 3.52
N THR A 233 27.53 10.16 4.11
CA THR A 233 28.93 9.89 3.75
C THR A 233 29.04 9.22 2.38
N VAL A 234 28.07 8.37 2.02
CA VAL A 234 27.99 7.76 0.67
C VAL A 234 27.57 8.79 -0.38
N LEU A 235 26.60 9.66 -0.08
CA LEU A 235 26.16 10.73 -0.99
C LEU A 235 27.26 11.77 -1.26
N LYS A 236 28.07 12.13 -0.26
CA LYS A 236 29.24 13.01 -0.44
C LYS A 236 30.41 12.35 -1.18
N GLY A 237 30.45 11.01 -1.25
CA GLY A 237 31.50 10.25 -1.94
C GLY A 237 31.25 10.00 -3.43
N VAL A 238 30.11 10.42 -3.98
CA VAL A 238 29.75 10.16 -5.40
C VAL A 238 30.22 11.27 -6.35
N ASP A 239 30.42 12.51 -5.88
CA ASP A 239 30.91 13.62 -6.72
C ASP A 239 32.41 13.50 -7.10
N ASP A 240 33.21 12.75 -6.34
CA ASP A 240 34.65 12.60 -6.64
C ASP A 240 34.95 11.57 -7.74
N ASN A 241 33.98 10.75 -8.14
CA ASN A 241 34.20 9.70 -9.13
C ASN A 241 33.99 10.16 -10.60
N GLU A 242 33.20 11.21 -10.83
CA GLU A 242 33.13 11.84 -12.17
C GLU A 242 34.42 12.59 -12.51
N ASN A 243 35.10 13.16 -11.52
CA ASN A 243 36.33 13.92 -11.73
C ASN A 243 37.60 13.02 -11.87
N ARG A 244 37.47 11.71 -11.61
CA ARG A 244 38.57 10.74 -11.76
C ARG A 244 38.61 10.10 -13.15
N LYS A 245 37.49 10.07 -13.87
CA LYS A 245 37.45 9.64 -15.29
C LYS A 245 37.97 10.73 -16.24
N THR A 246 37.69 12.00 -15.97
CA THR A 246 38.24 13.14 -16.74
C THR A 246 39.74 13.34 -16.52
N ARG A 247 40.29 12.98 -15.35
CA ARG A 247 41.73 13.11 -15.06
C ARG A 247 42.60 11.97 -15.60
N LYS A 248 42.04 10.77 -15.85
CA LYS A 248 42.76 9.67 -16.52
C LYS A 248 42.83 9.79 -18.05
N GLN A 249 41.97 10.59 -18.68
CA GLN A 249 42.09 10.92 -20.11
C GLN A 249 43.09 12.06 -20.38
N SER A 250 43.43 12.87 -19.37
CA SER A 250 44.41 13.95 -19.45
C SER A 250 45.88 13.50 -19.21
N MET A 251 46.11 12.38 -18.52
CA MET A 251 47.48 11.91 -18.19
C MET A 251 48.15 11.01 -19.25
N LYS A 252 47.52 10.75 -20.41
CA LYS A 252 48.20 10.10 -21.56
C LYS A 252 48.79 11.09 -22.58
N LYS A 253 48.74 12.41 -22.31
CA LYS A 253 49.22 13.44 -23.25
C LYS A 253 50.39 14.31 -22.75
N ALA A 254 51.03 13.96 -21.64
CA ALA A 254 52.19 14.68 -21.11
C ALA A 254 53.36 13.71 -20.85
N GLY A 255 54.02 13.32 -21.93
CA GLY A 255 55.18 12.46 -21.91
C GLY A 255 55.87 12.41 -23.26
N SER A 256 56.25 13.58 -23.80
CA SER A 256 57.19 13.72 -24.92
C SER A 256 57.37 15.20 -25.29
N THR A 257 58.45 15.83 -24.82
CA THR A 257 59.17 17.00 -25.40
C THR A 257 60.15 17.52 -24.33
N THR A 258 61.43 17.85 -24.52
CA THR A 258 62.39 17.80 -25.63
C THR A 258 63.75 18.18 -25.03
N THR A 259 64.85 17.51 -25.41
CA THR A 259 66.18 18.16 -25.44
C THR A 259 66.85 17.89 -26.78
N LYS A 260 67.12 18.98 -27.51
CA LYS A 260 67.80 19.09 -28.81
C LYS A 260 69.21 18.49 -28.79
N SER A 261 69.65 17.91 -29.91
CA SER A 261 70.62 18.57 -30.83
C SER A 261 71.12 17.65 -31.96
N ARG A 262 71.29 18.26 -33.16
CA ARG A 262 72.17 17.92 -34.31
C ARG A 262 71.97 16.52 -34.95
N SER A 263 72.02 16.30 -36.26
CA SER A 263 72.40 17.04 -37.47
C SER A 263 72.18 16.09 -38.66
N GLY A 264 71.90 16.60 -39.87
CA GLY A 264 72.39 15.96 -41.10
C GLY A 264 71.41 15.16 -41.97
N SER A 265 70.85 15.88 -42.96
CA SER A 265 70.92 15.58 -44.41
C SER A 265 70.34 14.28 -45.04
N LYS A 266 69.54 14.55 -46.09
CA LYS A 266 69.41 13.89 -47.43
C LYS A 266 68.24 12.92 -47.74
N LYS A 267 67.31 13.50 -48.53
CA LYS A 267 66.63 13.05 -49.77
C LYS A 267 65.68 11.83 -49.79
N PRO A 268 64.61 11.88 -50.62
CA PRO A 268 63.55 10.86 -50.70
C PRO A 268 63.67 9.95 -51.94
N LYS A 269 62.91 8.83 -51.93
CA LYS A 269 62.39 7.98 -53.05
C LYS A 269 62.33 6.52 -52.55
N ALA A 270 61.44 5.62 -52.95
CA ALA A 270 60.26 5.58 -53.81
C ALA A 270 59.58 4.20 -53.55
N ALA A 271 58.40 4.02 -54.13
CA ALA A 271 57.62 2.79 -54.13
C ALA A 271 58.40 1.52 -54.54
N LYS A 272 58.16 0.41 -53.85
CA LYS A 272 57.40 -0.77 -54.33
C LYS A 272 57.25 -1.78 -53.19
#